data_AF-A0AAU7U4G0-F1
#
_entry.id   AF-A0AAU7U4G0-F1
#
_cell.length_a   1.000
_cell.length_b   1.000
_cell.length_c   1.000
_cell.angle_alpha   90.00
_cell.angle_beta   90.00
_cell.angle_gamma   90.00
#
_symmetry.space_group_name_H-M   'P 1'
#
loop_
_entity.id
_entity.type
_entity.pdbx_description
1 polymer ?
#
loop_
_entity_poly.entity_id
_entity_poly.type
_entity_poly.pdbx_seq_one_letter_code
_entity_poly.pdbx_strand_id
1 'polypeptide(L)'
;MMPYRQADSLFKTLTGMKIIEAFKAYRGRIGLLMQEIERRLNEIPNPVAIGKLRDFSMLFTFGEHVSERQGPNSSYYTFELEDHARIYASGWVYRYEHDEDPPFRRIAASAIKPGDFIFIFSDELRTKLESSLMQEGETMTSVVDPARMLLKLYHDDVQTRCRLLFRSLKRAALAREIRARMVELHPLCLHCRSGRVYYWLAPLTHHGTRPHASKDAQYFRIFCKALGMNDDAAERHWHFIKNARRMNQTMGCELSARYAEILFQPESAVIYRKVPVQTLRSLQEDALHCVSRVERVIPPSACVATNKKDPMNACSQ
;
A
#
# COMPACT_ATOMS: atom_id res chain seq x y z
N MET A 1 18.37 16.59 -16.51
CA MET A 1 18.65 15.68 -15.38
C MET A 1 18.95 14.28 -15.91
N MET A 2 19.73 13.44 -15.20
CA MET A 2 19.98 12.04 -15.62
C MET A 2 18.85 11.12 -15.12
N PRO A 3 18.21 10.29 -15.98
CA PRO A 3 17.18 9.33 -15.56
C PRO A 3 17.71 8.31 -14.54
N TYR A 4 16.91 7.91 -13.56
CA TYR A 4 17.37 7.02 -12.48
C TYR A 4 17.98 5.71 -13.00
N ARG A 5 17.38 5.04 -14.00
CA ARG A 5 17.94 3.78 -14.53
C ARG A 5 19.33 3.96 -15.14
N GLN A 6 19.58 5.13 -15.73
CA GLN A 6 20.90 5.48 -16.24
C GLN A 6 21.86 5.78 -15.08
N ALA A 7 21.41 6.49 -14.04
CA ALA A 7 22.19 6.75 -12.83
C ALA A 7 22.54 5.46 -12.06
N ASP A 8 21.62 4.51 -11.92
CA ASP A 8 21.83 3.19 -11.29
C ASP A 8 22.80 2.31 -12.11
N SER A 9 22.64 2.29 -13.43
CA SER A 9 23.57 1.60 -14.34
C SER A 9 24.99 2.20 -14.26
N LEU A 10 25.08 3.53 -14.22
CA LEU A 10 26.34 4.25 -14.11
C LEU A 10 26.98 4.03 -12.73
N PHE A 11 26.19 4.00 -11.65
CA PHE A 11 26.66 3.65 -10.30
C PHE A 11 27.23 2.22 -10.24
N LYS A 12 26.55 1.23 -10.84
CA LYS A 12 27.06 -0.15 -10.96
C LYS A 12 28.35 -0.22 -11.77
N THR A 13 28.43 0.54 -12.86
CA THR A 13 29.62 0.62 -13.70
C THR A 13 30.81 1.23 -12.94
N LEU A 14 30.60 2.35 -12.25
CA LEU A 14 31.63 2.99 -11.41
C LEU A 14 32.10 2.09 -10.26
N THR A 15 31.18 1.30 -9.68
CA THR A 15 31.51 0.29 -8.66
C THR A 15 32.48 -0.75 -9.24
N GLY A 16 32.23 -1.25 -10.45
CA GLY A 16 33.14 -2.14 -11.15
C GLY A 16 34.49 -1.50 -11.46
N MET A 17 34.50 -0.25 -11.95
CA MET A 17 35.73 0.49 -12.29
C MET A 17 36.62 0.76 -11.07
N LYS A 18 36.04 0.96 -9.87
CA LYS A 18 36.79 1.16 -8.63
C LYS A 18 37.65 -0.05 -8.25
N ILE A 19 37.22 -1.26 -8.63
CA ILE A 19 37.87 -2.53 -8.29
C ILE A 19 39.07 -2.82 -9.20
N ILE A 20 39.04 -2.35 -10.46
CA ILE A 20 40.08 -2.60 -11.47
C ILE A 20 41.37 -1.81 -11.14
N GLU A 21 42.53 -2.47 -11.19
CA GLU A 21 43.83 -1.85 -10.86
C GLU A 21 44.22 -0.70 -11.79
N ALA A 22 43.86 -0.78 -13.07
CA ALA A 22 44.13 0.28 -14.06
C ALA A 22 43.52 1.65 -13.66
N PHE A 23 42.47 1.65 -12.83
CA PHE A 23 41.82 2.88 -12.35
C PHE A 23 42.23 3.29 -10.93
N LYS A 24 43.30 2.71 -10.36
CA LYS A 24 43.78 3.00 -8.99
C LYS A 24 44.01 4.50 -8.74
N ALA A 25 44.57 5.21 -9.72
CA ALA A 25 44.82 6.65 -9.64
C ALA A 25 43.54 7.52 -9.56
N TYR A 26 42.40 6.99 -10.02
CA TYR A 26 41.12 7.72 -10.08
C TYR A 26 40.13 7.32 -8.99
N ARG A 27 40.48 6.39 -8.10
CA ARG A 27 39.60 5.87 -7.04
C ARG A 27 38.99 6.96 -6.14
N GLY A 28 39.75 8.03 -5.84
CA GLY A 28 39.24 9.16 -5.05
C GLY A 28 38.13 9.93 -5.77
N ARG A 29 38.33 10.26 -7.05
CA ARG A 29 37.34 10.98 -7.88
C ARG A 29 36.12 10.11 -8.18
N ILE A 30 36.33 8.82 -8.47
CA ILE A 30 35.25 7.83 -8.64
C ILE A 30 34.44 7.72 -7.34
N GLY A 31 35.09 7.73 -6.17
CA GLY A 31 34.42 7.70 -4.87
C GLY A 31 33.51 8.91 -4.62
N LEU A 32 33.98 10.12 -4.94
CA LEU A 32 33.18 11.34 -4.81
C LEU A 32 31.98 11.36 -5.78
N LEU A 33 32.19 10.93 -7.03
CA LEU A 33 31.11 10.78 -8.01
C LEU A 33 30.08 9.73 -7.56
N MET A 34 30.53 8.60 -7.02
CA MET A 34 29.64 7.58 -6.47
C MET A 34 28.82 8.12 -5.29
N GLN A 35 29.42 8.91 -4.39
CA GLN A 35 28.70 9.50 -3.26
C GLN A 35 27.63 10.51 -3.73
N GLU A 36 27.94 11.36 -4.70
CA GLU A 36 26.94 12.29 -5.24
C GLU A 36 25.84 11.55 -6.00
N ILE A 37 26.17 10.52 -6.79
CA ILE A 37 25.19 9.68 -7.48
C ILE A 37 24.34 8.90 -6.48
N GLU A 38 24.91 8.38 -5.39
CA GLU A 38 24.18 7.68 -4.34
C GLU A 38 23.26 8.61 -3.57
N ARG A 39 23.72 9.82 -3.23
CA ARG A 39 22.88 10.88 -2.64
C ARG A 39 21.69 11.18 -3.56
N ARG A 40 21.95 11.37 -4.85
CA ARG A 40 20.91 11.62 -5.87
C ARG A 40 20.00 10.40 -6.08
N LEU A 41 20.50 9.16 -6.03
CA LEU A 41 19.69 7.94 -6.13
C LEU A 41 18.84 7.70 -4.87
N ASN A 42 19.25 8.22 -3.71
CA ASN A 42 18.44 8.22 -2.49
C ASN A 42 17.36 9.31 -2.52
N GLU A 43 17.62 10.43 -3.20
CA GLU A 43 16.67 11.54 -3.41
C GLU A 43 15.67 11.27 -4.55
N ILE A 44 16.14 10.65 -5.65
CA ILE A 44 15.35 10.32 -6.83
C ILE A 44 14.67 8.96 -6.59
N PRO A 45 13.34 8.85 -6.74
CA PRO A 45 12.66 7.56 -6.61
C PRO A 45 13.28 6.49 -7.52
N ASN A 46 13.58 5.32 -6.96
CA ASN A 46 13.87 4.13 -7.76
C ASN A 46 12.68 3.87 -8.70
N PRO A 47 12.86 3.84 -10.05
CA PRO A 47 11.92 3.35 -11.04
C PRO A 47 11.86 1.87 -10.76
N VAL A 48 10.95 1.59 -9.84
CA VAL A 48 10.84 0.41 -9.03
C VAL A 48 11.32 -0.82 -9.78
N ALA A 49 12.24 -1.59 -9.19
CA ALA A 49 12.27 -3.02 -9.44
C ALA A 49 10.94 -3.57 -8.91
N ILE A 50 9.90 -3.54 -9.75
CA ILE A 50 8.48 -3.79 -9.44
C ILE A 50 8.29 -4.99 -8.48
N GLY A 51 9.18 -5.99 -8.53
CA GLY A 51 9.23 -7.12 -7.60
C GLY A 51 9.73 -6.89 -6.15
N LYS A 52 10.13 -5.68 -5.71
CA LYS A 52 10.67 -5.40 -4.37
C LYS A 52 9.85 -4.43 -3.51
N LEU A 53 8.66 -4.01 -3.96
CA LEU A 53 7.83 -3.06 -3.22
C LEU A 53 7.29 -3.65 -1.91
N ARG A 54 7.79 -3.15 -0.79
CA ARG A 54 7.08 -3.12 0.50
C ARG A 54 6.45 -1.74 0.69
N ASP A 55 5.26 -1.73 1.29
CA ASP A 55 4.50 -0.61 1.86
C ASP A 55 4.76 0.76 1.21
N PHE A 56 4.25 0.93 -0.01
CA PHE A 56 4.13 2.21 -0.66
C PHE A 56 2.71 2.75 -0.40
N SER A 57 2.60 3.72 0.50
CA SER A 57 1.39 4.53 0.63
C SER A 57 1.73 5.89 0.01
N MET A 58 1.43 6.10 -1.27
CA MET A 58 1.07 7.46 -1.65
C MET A 58 -0.36 7.66 -1.19
N LEU A 59 -0.51 8.65 -0.35
CA LEU A 59 -1.73 8.91 0.38
C LEU A 59 -2.92 9.13 -0.56
N PHE A 60 -3.74 8.08 -0.67
CA PHE A 60 -5.15 8.15 -1.00
C PHE A 60 -5.92 7.31 0.03
N THR A 61 -6.44 7.99 1.04
CA THR A 61 -7.74 7.63 1.60
C THR A 61 -8.43 8.92 2.03
N PHE A 62 -9.14 9.55 1.09
CA PHE A 62 -10.35 10.29 1.45
C PHE A 62 -11.41 9.26 1.78
N GLY A 63 -11.60 9.04 3.07
CA GLY A 63 -12.56 8.10 3.60
C GLY A 63 -13.13 8.69 4.86
N GLU A 64 -14.15 9.51 4.69
CA GLU A 64 -15.12 9.90 5.71
C GLU A 64 -15.95 8.67 6.13
N HIS A 65 -15.27 7.67 6.72
CA HIS A 65 -15.89 6.57 7.43
C HIS A 65 -15.00 6.22 8.62
N VAL A 66 -15.03 7.13 9.60
CA VAL A 66 -14.76 6.80 11.01
C VAL A 66 -15.89 5.88 11.47
N SER A 67 -15.85 4.62 11.06
CA SER A 67 -16.49 3.55 11.81
C SER A 67 -15.42 2.92 12.69
N GLU A 68 -15.30 3.47 13.90
CA GLU A 68 -14.85 2.80 15.12
C GLU A 68 -13.86 1.64 14.91
N ARG A 69 -12.62 1.97 14.56
CA ARG A 69 -11.48 1.08 14.80
C ARG A 69 -10.29 1.87 15.32
N GLN A 70 -10.50 2.51 16.47
CA GLN A 70 -9.40 2.72 17.41
C GLN A 70 -9.02 1.35 17.97
N GLY A 71 -8.17 0.63 17.23
CA GLY A 71 -7.25 -0.30 17.87
C GLY A 71 -6.14 0.53 18.51
N PRO A 72 -5.61 0.15 19.69
CA PRO A 72 -4.69 0.97 20.47
C PRO A 72 -3.31 1.24 19.81
N ASN A 73 -3.05 0.69 18.61
CA ASN A 73 -1.77 0.82 17.90
C ASN A 73 -2.00 1.35 16.47
N SER A 74 -2.23 2.65 16.32
CA SER A 74 -2.14 3.30 15.01
C SER A 74 -0.69 3.64 14.73
N SER A 75 -0.04 2.95 13.78
CA SER A 75 1.34 3.20 13.35
C SER A 75 1.47 4.36 12.35
N TYR A 76 0.44 5.19 12.22
CA TYR A 76 0.33 6.24 11.20
C TYR A 76 0.49 7.63 11.82
N TYR A 77 1.18 8.52 11.12
CA TYR A 77 1.12 9.96 11.38
C TYR A 77 -0.20 10.50 10.83
N THR A 78 -0.86 11.37 11.59
CA THR A 78 -2.02 12.12 11.11
C THR A 78 -1.58 13.55 10.82
N PHE A 79 -1.84 14.02 9.61
CA PHE A 79 -1.62 15.41 9.21
C PHE A 79 -2.97 16.09 9.09
N GLU A 80 -3.09 17.24 9.74
CA GLU A 80 -4.20 18.17 9.52
C GLU A 80 -3.74 19.27 8.58
N LEU A 81 -4.60 19.57 7.62
CA LEU A 81 -4.32 20.42 6.47
C LEU A 81 -5.12 21.72 6.57
N GLU A 82 -4.75 22.70 5.75
CA GLU A 82 -5.39 24.02 5.74
C GLU A 82 -6.88 24.04 5.37
N ASP A 83 -7.37 22.99 4.69
CA ASP A 83 -8.77 22.76 4.38
C ASP A 83 -9.51 21.98 5.49
N HIS A 84 -8.86 21.83 6.65
CA HIS A 84 -9.28 20.96 7.76
C HIS A 84 -9.38 19.47 7.41
N ALA A 85 -8.86 19.04 6.26
CA ALA A 85 -8.79 17.63 5.92
C ALA A 85 -7.74 16.92 6.79
N ARG A 86 -8.00 15.64 7.03
CA ARG A 86 -7.10 14.74 7.77
C ARG A 86 -6.59 13.65 6.87
N ILE A 87 -5.27 13.56 6.76
CA ILE A 87 -4.60 12.50 6.01
C ILE A 87 -3.70 11.67 6.92
N TYR A 88 -3.56 10.38 6.61
CA TYR A 88 -2.86 9.41 7.44
C TYR A 88 -1.73 8.72 6.68
N ALA A 89 -0.47 8.99 7.01
CA ALA A 89 0.68 8.36 6.33
C ALA A 89 1.51 7.51 7.29
N SER A 90 2.00 6.37 6.80
CA SER A 90 3.11 5.64 7.39
C SER A 90 4.10 5.33 6.27
N GLY A 91 5.31 5.90 6.32
CA GLY A 91 6.31 5.72 5.27
C GLY A 91 6.72 7.05 4.63
N TRP A 92 6.43 7.22 3.34
CA TRP A 92 6.92 8.34 2.53
C TRP A 92 5.78 9.20 2.01
N VAL A 93 6.02 10.50 1.91
CA VAL A 93 5.13 11.48 1.29
C VAL A 93 5.92 12.34 0.30
N TYR A 94 5.22 13.07 -0.57
CA TYR A 94 5.84 14.02 -1.48
C TYR A 94 5.65 15.43 -0.94
N ARG A 95 6.75 16.08 -0.57
CA ARG A 95 6.80 17.50 -0.17
C ARG A 95 7.02 18.36 -1.40
N TYR A 96 6.33 19.49 -1.46
CA TYR A 96 6.48 20.50 -2.50
C TYR A 96 7.39 21.63 -2.01
N GLU A 97 8.40 21.97 -2.81
CA GLU A 97 9.35 23.07 -2.60
C GLU A 97 9.50 23.84 -3.92
N HIS A 98 9.00 25.08 -3.95
CA HIS A 98 8.95 25.90 -5.17
C HIS A 98 10.35 26.24 -5.73
N ASP A 99 11.33 26.42 -4.85
CA ASP A 99 12.68 26.87 -5.22
C ASP A 99 13.60 25.73 -5.69
N GLU A 100 13.11 24.49 -5.69
CA GLU A 100 13.90 23.31 -6.03
C GLU A 100 13.50 22.66 -7.36
N ASP A 101 14.47 22.07 -8.05
CA ASP A 101 14.25 21.30 -9.28
C ASP A 101 14.71 19.83 -9.09
N PRO A 102 13.80 18.84 -9.11
CA PRO A 102 12.34 18.96 -9.27
C PRO A 102 11.67 19.50 -7.98
N PRO A 103 10.51 20.16 -8.10
CA PRO A 103 9.83 20.81 -6.98
C PRO A 103 9.16 19.82 -6.03
N PHE A 104 8.95 18.57 -6.44
CA PHE A 104 8.39 17.52 -5.60
C PHE A 104 9.48 16.58 -5.13
N ARG A 105 9.66 16.48 -3.80
CA ARG A 105 10.64 15.60 -3.17
C ARG A 105 10.00 14.58 -2.26
N ARG A 106 10.55 13.38 -2.30
CA ARG A 106 10.12 12.29 -1.44
C ARG A 106 10.77 12.45 -0.06
N ILE A 107 9.95 12.53 0.98
CA ILE A 107 10.40 12.68 2.37
C ILE A 107 9.65 11.70 3.27
N ALA A 108 10.28 11.25 4.36
CA ALA A 108 9.63 10.39 5.33
C ALA A 108 8.49 11.16 6.02
N ALA A 109 7.35 10.50 6.24
CA ALA A 109 6.22 11.06 6.97
C ALA A 109 6.62 11.57 8.36
N SER A 110 7.61 10.93 9.00
CA SER A 110 8.16 11.36 10.29
C SER A 110 8.98 12.65 10.25
N ALA A 111 9.41 13.09 9.07
CA ALA A 111 10.24 14.28 8.89
C ALA A 111 9.45 15.52 8.44
N ILE A 112 8.14 15.37 8.18
CA ILE A 112 7.23 16.47 7.87
C ILE A 112 7.00 17.35 9.09
N LYS A 113 6.99 18.66 8.87
CA LYS A 113 6.74 19.68 9.89
C LYS A 113 5.50 20.51 9.55
N PRO A 114 4.85 21.12 10.55
CA PRO A 114 3.88 22.17 10.31
C PRO A 114 4.48 23.28 9.44
N GLY A 115 3.73 23.75 8.45
CA GLY A 115 4.16 24.71 7.43
C GLY A 115 4.69 24.07 6.15
N ASP A 116 5.03 22.78 6.15
CA ASP A 116 5.42 22.08 4.91
C ASP A 116 4.20 21.94 3.98
N PHE A 117 4.46 21.99 2.67
CA PHE A 117 3.47 21.72 1.64
C PHE A 117 3.60 20.27 1.19
N ILE A 118 2.50 19.52 1.19
CA ILE A 118 2.51 18.11 0.77
C ILE A 118 1.52 17.88 -0.36
N PHE A 119 1.93 17.01 -1.28
CA PHE A 119 1.09 16.57 -2.39
C PHE A 119 0.02 15.60 -1.90
N ILE A 120 -1.22 15.92 -2.20
CA ILE A 120 -2.40 15.10 -1.97
C ILE A 120 -2.97 14.77 -3.32
N PHE A 121 -2.83 13.51 -3.70
CA PHE A 121 -3.34 13.10 -4.99
C PHE A 121 -4.89 13.24 -4.94
N SER A 122 -5.47 14.00 -5.87
CA SER A 122 -6.92 14.18 -5.98
C SER A 122 -7.55 13.09 -6.85
N ASP A 123 -8.85 12.83 -6.68
CA ASP A 123 -9.57 11.87 -7.53
C ASP A 123 -9.64 12.37 -8.98
N GLU A 124 -9.76 13.68 -9.19
CA GLU A 124 -9.76 14.32 -10.51
C GLU A 124 -8.44 14.11 -11.25
N LEU A 125 -7.30 14.38 -10.59
CA LEU A 125 -5.98 14.13 -11.16
C LEU A 125 -5.78 12.64 -11.43
N ARG A 126 -6.31 11.76 -10.57
CA ARG A 126 -6.21 10.31 -10.79
C ARG A 126 -6.95 9.91 -12.05
N THR A 127 -8.19 10.36 -12.21
CA THR A 127 -9.00 10.04 -13.39
C THR A 127 -8.39 10.60 -14.67
N LYS A 128 -7.82 11.81 -14.63
CA LYS A 128 -7.12 12.40 -15.79
C LYS A 128 -5.84 11.64 -16.14
N LEU A 129 -5.06 11.23 -15.14
CA LEU A 129 -3.85 10.44 -15.34
C LEU A 129 -4.18 9.04 -15.89
N GLU A 130 -5.18 8.38 -15.33
CA GLU A 130 -5.65 7.07 -15.81
C GLU A 130 -6.20 7.15 -17.24
N SER A 131 -7.00 8.18 -17.57
CA SER A 131 -7.53 8.34 -18.94
C SER A 131 -6.45 8.63 -19.97
N SER A 132 -5.44 9.44 -19.61
CA SER A 132 -4.27 9.70 -20.46
C SER A 132 -3.48 8.43 -20.77
N LEU A 133 -3.34 7.54 -19.78
CA LEU A 133 -2.67 6.25 -19.96
C LEU A 133 -3.50 5.24 -20.76
N MET A 134 -4.83 5.31 -20.69
CA MET A 134 -5.73 4.42 -21.45
C MET A 134 -5.86 4.84 -22.92
N GLN A 135 -5.74 6.13 -23.23
CA GLN A 135 -5.77 6.62 -24.62
C GLN A 135 -4.56 6.16 -25.46
N GLU A 136 -3.42 5.87 -24.83
CA GLU A 136 -2.20 5.43 -25.51
C GLU A 136 -1.98 3.91 -25.49
N GLY A 137 -2.83 3.18 -24.77
CA GLY A 137 -2.69 1.75 -24.55
C GLY A 137 -4.01 1.01 -24.71
N GLU A 138 -4.31 0.57 -25.94
CA GLU A 138 -5.07 -0.66 -26.12
C GLU A 138 -4.41 -1.77 -25.27
N THR A 139 -5.21 -2.42 -24.42
CA THR A 139 -4.86 -3.58 -23.56
C THR A 139 -4.02 -3.35 -22.29
N MET A 140 -4.52 -2.55 -21.34
CA MET A 140 -4.25 -2.78 -19.90
C MET A 140 -5.34 -3.61 -19.20
N THR A 141 -6.32 -4.10 -19.96
CA THR A 141 -7.43 -4.91 -19.46
C THR A 141 -7.58 -6.18 -20.29
N SER A 142 -7.71 -7.32 -19.59
CA SER A 142 -8.07 -8.65 -20.12
C SER A 142 -6.95 -9.68 -20.31
N VAL A 143 -6.00 -9.75 -19.37
CA VAL A 143 -5.56 -11.06 -18.90
C VAL A 143 -6.07 -11.18 -17.48
N VAL A 144 -6.87 -12.21 -17.22
CA VAL A 144 -7.47 -12.53 -15.92
C VAL A 144 -6.50 -12.22 -14.80
N ASP A 145 -6.80 -11.23 -13.96
CA ASP A 145 -6.02 -10.94 -12.76
C ASP A 145 -5.92 -12.25 -11.95
N PRO A 146 -4.73 -12.84 -11.78
CA PRO A 146 -4.59 -14.11 -11.09
C PRO A 146 -5.13 -14.05 -9.65
N ALA A 147 -5.06 -12.87 -9.00
CA ALA A 147 -5.66 -12.67 -7.68
C ALA A 147 -7.19 -12.78 -7.74
N ARG A 148 -7.80 -12.17 -8.76
CA ARG A 148 -9.25 -12.30 -9.02
C ARG A 148 -9.67 -13.74 -9.29
N MET A 149 -8.90 -14.50 -10.07
CA MET A 149 -9.20 -15.91 -10.34
C MET A 149 -9.16 -16.75 -9.07
N LEU A 150 -8.13 -16.59 -8.25
CA LEU A 150 -7.99 -17.29 -6.97
C LEU A 150 -9.12 -16.94 -5.99
N LEU A 151 -9.49 -15.66 -5.90
CA LEU A 151 -10.62 -15.23 -5.07
C LEU A 151 -11.95 -15.75 -5.59
N LYS A 152 -12.14 -15.80 -6.91
CA LYS A 152 -13.35 -16.35 -7.52
C LYS A 152 -13.53 -17.82 -7.15
N LEU A 153 -12.46 -18.64 -7.25
CA LEU A 153 -12.52 -20.05 -6.85
C LEU A 153 -12.94 -20.25 -5.39
N TYR A 154 -12.40 -19.44 -4.48
CA TYR A 154 -12.80 -19.45 -3.07
C TYR A 154 -14.29 -19.06 -2.90
N HIS A 155 -14.72 -17.96 -3.52
CA HIS A 155 -16.10 -17.47 -3.39
C HIS A 155 -17.13 -18.41 -4.01
N ASP A 156 -16.80 -19.04 -5.13
CA ASP A 156 -17.66 -20.02 -5.81
C ASP A 156 -17.85 -21.28 -4.94
N ASP A 157 -16.79 -21.78 -4.28
CA ASP A 157 -16.88 -22.92 -3.34
C ASP A 157 -17.69 -22.55 -2.08
N VAL A 158 -17.44 -21.38 -1.49
CA VAL A 158 -18.22 -20.86 -0.35
C VAL A 158 -19.70 -20.74 -0.71
N GLN A 159 -20.03 -20.14 -1.85
CA GLN A 159 -21.42 -19.99 -2.29
C GLN A 159 -22.09 -21.34 -2.56
N THR A 160 -21.37 -22.28 -3.20
CA THR A 160 -21.87 -23.62 -3.47
C THR A 160 -22.21 -24.35 -2.17
N ARG A 161 -21.31 -24.34 -1.19
CA ARG A 161 -21.53 -24.96 0.12
C ARG A 161 -22.63 -24.28 0.92
N CYS A 162 -22.73 -22.94 0.83
CA CYS A 162 -23.82 -22.22 1.47
C CYS A 162 -25.19 -22.67 0.94
N ARG A 163 -25.33 -22.86 -0.38
CA ARG A 163 -26.58 -23.34 -0.99
C ARG A 163 -26.90 -24.79 -0.62
N LEU A 164 -25.89 -25.64 -0.43
CA LEU A 164 -26.07 -27.05 -0.10
C LEU A 164 -26.39 -27.30 1.39
N LEU A 165 -25.79 -26.52 2.30
CA LEU A 165 -25.79 -26.82 3.73
C LEU A 165 -26.77 -25.99 4.56
N PHE A 166 -27.26 -24.87 4.03
CA PHE A 166 -28.06 -23.90 4.78
C PHE A 166 -29.35 -23.59 4.04
N ARG A 167 -30.43 -23.40 4.80
CA ARG A 167 -31.77 -23.15 4.22
C ARG A 167 -31.98 -21.68 3.86
N SER A 168 -31.26 -20.79 4.53
CA SER A 168 -31.42 -19.35 4.39
C SER A 168 -30.78 -18.80 3.10
N LEU A 169 -31.60 -18.27 2.19
CA LEU A 169 -31.12 -17.58 0.97
C LEU A 169 -30.72 -16.12 1.22
N LYS A 170 -31.29 -15.48 2.25
CA LYS A 170 -30.98 -14.08 2.59
C LYS A 170 -29.63 -14.03 3.33
N ARG A 171 -28.66 -13.26 2.81
CA ARG A 171 -27.28 -13.16 3.34
C ARG A 171 -27.20 -12.87 4.85
N ALA A 172 -28.07 -12.02 5.39
CA ALA A 172 -28.10 -11.70 6.82
C ALA A 172 -28.61 -12.86 7.69
N ALA A 173 -29.55 -13.67 7.19
CA ALA A 173 -30.02 -14.87 7.86
C ALA A 173 -28.95 -15.97 7.79
N LEU A 174 -28.37 -16.17 6.60
CA LEU A 174 -27.28 -17.11 6.37
C LEU A 174 -26.07 -16.83 7.26
N ALA A 175 -25.68 -15.56 7.42
CA ALA A 175 -24.58 -15.17 8.30
C ALA A 175 -24.83 -15.51 9.78
N ARG A 176 -26.08 -15.44 10.25
CA ARG A 176 -26.45 -15.83 11.61
C ARG A 176 -26.43 -17.36 11.78
N GLU A 177 -26.93 -18.09 10.80
CA GLU A 177 -26.96 -19.55 10.78
C GLU A 177 -25.54 -20.15 10.77
N ILE A 178 -24.65 -19.61 9.93
CA ILE A 178 -23.25 -20.01 9.89
C ILE A 178 -22.54 -19.67 11.21
N ARG A 179 -22.79 -18.47 11.78
CA ARG A 179 -22.23 -18.10 13.08
C ARG A 179 -22.66 -19.09 14.17
N ALA A 180 -23.93 -19.49 14.21
CA ALA A 180 -24.41 -20.45 15.20
C ALA A 180 -23.62 -21.76 15.12
N ARG A 181 -23.44 -22.32 13.92
CA ARG A 181 -22.56 -23.48 13.69
C ARG A 181 -21.11 -23.23 14.12
N MET A 182 -20.55 -22.06 13.82
CA MET A 182 -19.18 -21.74 14.23
C MET A 182 -19.04 -21.73 15.77
N VAL A 183 -20.06 -21.27 16.50
CA VAL A 183 -20.10 -21.27 17.97
C VAL A 183 -20.21 -22.70 18.52
N GLU A 184 -21.02 -23.56 17.90
CA GLU A 184 -21.13 -24.98 18.24
C GLU A 184 -19.79 -25.72 18.06
N LEU A 185 -19.03 -25.36 17.02
CA LEU A 185 -17.72 -25.96 16.74
C LEU A 185 -16.61 -25.46 17.67
N HIS A 186 -16.64 -24.18 18.06
CA HIS A 186 -15.59 -23.63 18.91
C HIS A 186 -16.06 -22.43 19.76
N PRO A 187 -15.81 -22.43 21.09
CA PRO A 187 -16.25 -21.35 21.99
C PRO A 187 -15.72 -19.95 21.64
N LEU A 188 -14.51 -19.83 21.09
CA LEU A 188 -13.94 -18.55 20.59
C LEU A 188 -14.86 -17.76 19.64
N CYS A 189 -15.77 -18.46 18.94
CA CYS A 189 -16.69 -17.84 17.99
C CYS A 189 -17.85 -17.08 18.66
N LEU A 190 -18.04 -17.19 19.97
CA LEU A 190 -18.98 -16.35 20.74
C LEU A 190 -18.73 -14.86 20.48
N HIS A 191 -17.45 -14.46 20.45
CA HIS A 191 -17.02 -13.08 20.19
C HIS A 191 -17.03 -12.68 18.70
N CYS A 192 -17.24 -13.63 17.78
CA CYS A 192 -17.33 -13.32 16.36
C CYS A 192 -18.69 -12.69 16.04
N ARG A 193 -18.71 -11.39 15.71
CA ARG A 193 -19.96 -10.69 15.34
C ARG A 193 -20.51 -11.23 14.01
N SER A 194 -21.83 -11.40 13.91
CA SER A 194 -22.50 -11.83 12.66
C SER A 194 -22.19 -10.93 11.47
N GLY A 195 -21.93 -9.63 11.71
CA GLY A 195 -21.49 -8.69 10.67
C GLY A 195 -20.15 -9.07 10.01
N ARG A 196 -19.25 -9.79 10.70
CA ARG A 196 -18.02 -10.30 10.10
C ARG A 196 -18.31 -11.43 9.11
N VAL A 197 -19.16 -12.38 9.50
CA VAL A 197 -19.59 -13.49 8.64
C VAL A 197 -20.38 -12.94 7.44
N TYR A 198 -21.25 -11.96 7.66
CA TYR A 198 -21.97 -11.26 6.58
C TYR A 198 -21.03 -10.64 5.56
N TYR A 199 -19.94 -10.03 6.01
CA TYR A 199 -18.90 -9.48 5.13
C TYR A 199 -18.14 -10.57 4.35
N TRP A 200 -17.93 -11.75 4.94
CA TRP A 200 -17.26 -12.87 4.25
C TRP A 200 -18.10 -13.53 3.17
N LEU A 201 -19.43 -13.44 3.31
CA LEU A 201 -20.40 -13.94 2.33
C LEU A 201 -20.72 -12.92 1.23
N ALA A 202 -20.03 -11.77 1.21
CA ALA A 202 -20.27 -10.78 0.18
C ALA A 202 -19.80 -11.32 -1.18
N PRO A 203 -20.63 -11.22 -2.23
CA PRO A 203 -20.24 -11.70 -3.56
C PRO A 203 -19.06 -10.89 -4.07
N LEU A 204 -18.16 -11.55 -4.78
CA LEU A 204 -17.10 -10.89 -5.52
C LEU A 204 -17.73 -10.08 -6.66
N THR A 205 -17.63 -8.75 -6.62
CA THR A 205 -18.14 -7.89 -7.70
C THR A 205 -17.23 -7.96 -8.92
N HIS A 206 -17.72 -7.51 -10.09
CA HIS A 206 -16.95 -7.53 -11.35
C HIS A 206 -15.62 -6.74 -11.27
N HIS A 207 -15.50 -5.80 -10.34
CA HIS A 207 -14.28 -5.03 -10.07
C HIS A 207 -13.74 -5.28 -8.64
N GLY A 208 -14.29 -6.27 -7.94
CA GLY A 208 -13.96 -6.56 -6.56
C GLY A 208 -12.64 -7.31 -6.46
N THR A 209 -11.58 -6.61 -6.06
CA THR A 209 -10.30 -7.22 -5.70
C THR A 209 -10.27 -7.64 -4.22
N ARG A 210 -11.23 -7.19 -3.42
CA ARG A 210 -11.24 -7.46 -1.97
C ARG A 210 -11.50 -8.94 -1.70
N PRO A 211 -10.69 -9.59 -0.83
CA PRO A 211 -10.83 -11.02 -0.56
C PRO A 211 -12.15 -11.44 0.09
N HIS A 212 -12.85 -10.51 0.77
CA HIS A 212 -14.08 -10.78 1.53
C HIS A 212 -13.97 -12.06 2.38
N ALA A 213 -12.95 -12.09 3.25
CA ALA A 213 -12.66 -13.22 4.12
C ALA A 213 -12.04 -12.75 5.45
N SER A 214 -12.02 -13.63 6.47
CA SER A 214 -11.46 -13.32 7.79
C SER A 214 -9.99 -12.91 7.70
N LYS A 215 -9.59 -11.86 8.42
CA LYS A 215 -8.17 -11.49 8.59
C LYS A 215 -7.44 -12.42 9.56
N ASP A 216 -8.18 -13.15 10.37
CA ASP A 216 -7.68 -14.06 11.39
C ASP A 216 -7.84 -15.51 10.90
N ALA A 217 -6.73 -16.25 10.89
CA ALA A 217 -6.66 -17.64 10.44
C ALA A 217 -7.52 -18.57 11.30
N GLN A 218 -7.64 -18.31 12.61
CA GLN A 218 -8.40 -19.17 13.53
C GLN A 218 -9.89 -19.08 13.20
N TYR A 219 -10.43 -17.86 13.12
CA TYR A 219 -11.82 -17.64 12.70
C TYR A 219 -12.09 -18.13 11.27
N PHE A 220 -11.11 -18.02 10.37
CA PHE A 220 -11.23 -18.52 9.00
C PHE A 220 -11.38 -20.04 8.95
N ARG A 221 -10.52 -20.78 9.66
CA ARG A 221 -10.57 -22.25 9.70
C ARG A 221 -11.89 -22.74 10.29
N ILE A 222 -12.37 -22.13 11.38
CA ILE A 222 -13.65 -22.49 11.98
C ILE A 222 -14.82 -22.18 11.02
N PHE A 223 -14.75 -21.08 10.28
CA PHE A 223 -15.73 -20.76 9.24
C PHE A 223 -15.74 -21.83 8.14
N CYS A 224 -14.58 -22.24 7.64
CA CYS A 224 -14.48 -23.33 6.66
C CYS A 224 -15.05 -24.65 7.20
N LYS A 225 -14.78 -25.00 8.46
CA LYS A 225 -15.37 -26.18 9.12
C LYS A 225 -16.89 -26.09 9.22
N ALA A 226 -17.45 -24.92 9.53
CA ALA A 226 -18.90 -24.71 9.55
C ALA A 226 -19.56 -24.89 8.16
N LEU A 227 -18.78 -24.71 7.09
CA LEU A 227 -19.17 -24.99 5.69
C LEU A 227 -18.83 -26.43 5.24
N GLY A 228 -18.46 -27.32 6.17
CA GLY A 228 -18.12 -28.71 5.88
C GLY A 228 -16.85 -28.88 5.04
N MET A 229 -15.94 -27.91 5.06
CA MET A 229 -14.63 -28.05 4.42
C MET A 229 -13.68 -28.81 5.36
N ASN A 230 -12.86 -29.70 4.80
CA ASN A 230 -11.78 -30.34 5.56
C ASN A 230 -10.62 -29.35 5.78
N ASP A 231 -9.70 -29.72 6.68
CA ASP A 231 -8.58 -28.86 7.06
C ASP A 231 -7.65 -28.53 5.87
N ASP A 232 -7.46 -29.46 4.93
CA ASP A 232 -6.65 -29.24 3.73
C ASP A 232 -7.28 -28.24 2.75
N ALA A 233 -8.60 -28.29 2.56
CA ALA A 233 -9.32 -27.31 1.75
C ALA A 233 -9.31 -25.93 2.42
N ALA A 234 -9.48 -25.88 3.74
CA ALA A 234 -9.37 -24.64 4.50
C ALA A 234 -7.97 -24.02 4.37
N GLU A 235 -6.91 -24.81 4.44
CA GLU A 235 -5.54 -24.30 4.31
C GLU A 235 -5.24 -23.78 2.90
N ARG A 236 -5.69 -24.50 1.85
CA ARG A 236 -5.58 -24.04 0.46
C ARG A 236 -6.29 -22.71 0.22
N HIS A 237 -7.53 -22.58 0.70
CA HIS A 237 -8.28 -21.32 0.60
C HIS A 237 -7.62 -20.19 1.39
N TRP A 238 -7.06 -20.50 2.56
CA TRP A 238 -6.30 -19.53 3.35
C TRP A 238 -5.10 -18.99 2.58
N HIS A 239 -4.38 -19.87 1.87
CA HIS A 239 -3.25 -19.49 1.02
C HIS A 239 -3.70 -18.59 -0.14
N PHE A 240 -4.81 -18.91 -0.82
CA PHE A 240 -5.37 -18.08 -1.89
C PHE A 240 -5.72 -16.68 -1.39
N ILE A 241 -6.40 -16.58 -0.25
CA ILE A 241 -6.78 -15.30 0.36
C ILE A 241 -5.55 -14.49 0.76
N LYS A 242 -4.53 -15.13 1.37
CA LYS A 242 -3.29 -14.47 1.77
C LYS A 242 -2.51 -13.97 0.55
N ASN A 243 -2.42 -14.78 -0.50
CA ASN A 243 -1.75 -14.41 -1.75
C ASN A 243 -2.48 -13.28 -2.46
N ALA A 244 -3.82 -13.34 -2.58
CA ALA A 244 -4.61 -12.26 -3.15
C ALA A 244 -4.46 -10.95 -2.37
N ARG A 245 -4.43 -10.99 -1.02
CA ARG A 245 -4.13 -9.79 -0.20
C ARG A 245 -2.78 -9.20 -0.52
N ARG A 246 -1.74 -10.04 -0.57
CA ARG A 246 -0.38 -9.61 -0.87
C ARG A 246 -0.28 -9.06 -2.28
N MET A 247 -0.87 -9.73 -3.26
CA MET A 247 -0.90 -9.28 -4.65
C MET A 247 -1.62 -7.95 -4.80
N ASN A 248 -2.80 -7.78 -4.21
CA ASN A 248 -3.52 -6.50 -4.24
C ASN A 248 -2.74 -5.37 -3.57
N GLN A 249 -2.06 -5.65 -2.46
CA GLN A 249 -1.19 -4.67 -1.80
C GLN A 249 -0.01 -4.30 -2.70
N THR A 250 0.67 -5.30 -3.28
CA THR A 250 1.79 -5.08 -4.20
C THR A 250 1.35 -4.32 -5.44
N MET A 251 0.24 -4.71 -6.09
CA MET A 251 -0.32 -4.02 -7.24
C MET A 251 -0.74 -2.58 -6.91
N GLY A 252 -1.34 -2.33 -5.75
CA GLY A 252 -1.65 -0.99 -5.29
C GLY A 252 -0.39 -0.14 -5.06
N CYS A 253 0.64 -0.72 -4.47
CA CYS A 253 1.95 -0.09 -4.30
C CYS A 253 2.64 0.19 -5.65
N GLU A 254 2.53 -0.74 -6.60
CA GLU A 254 3.07 -0.59 -7.96
C GLU A 254 2.37 0.52 -8.72
N LEU A 255 1.03 0.53 -8.67
CA LEU A 255 0.22 1.54 -9.34
C LEU A 255 0.53 2.93 -8.79
N SER A 256 0.58 3.04 -7.46
CA SER A 256 1.05 4.21 -6.76
C SER A 256 2.44 4.61 -7.29
N ALA A 257 3.46 3.78 -7.18
CA ALA A 257 4.80 4.16 -7.62
C ALA A 257 4.88 4.57 -9.10
N ARG A 258 4.05 3.98 -9.98
CA ARG A 258 3.93 4.41 -11.39
C ARG A 258 3.35 5.81 -11.53
N TYR A 259 2.32 6.14 -10.76
CA TYR A 259 1.76 7.50 -10.75
C TYR A 259 2.79 8.52 -10.29
N ALA A 260 3.57 8.20 -9.27
CA ALA A 260 4.65 9.06 -8.79
C ALA A 260 5.77 9.24 -9.82
N GLU A 261 6.15 8.15 -10.51
CA GLU A 261 7.12 8.18 -11.61
C GLU A 261 6.64 9.11 -12.74
N ILE A 262 5.37 9.00 -13.13
CA ILE A 262 4.81 9.84 -14.19
C ILE A 262 4.77 11.31 -13.77
N LEU A 263 4.27 11.62 -12.58
CA LEU A 263 4.09 13.02 -12.15
C LEU A 263 5.41 13.71 -11.81
N PHE A 264 6.33 13.00 -11.15
CA PHE A 264 7.51 13.63 -10.52
C PHE A 264 8.84 13.25 -11.16
N GLN A 265 8.85 12.40 -12.20
CA GLN A 265 10.04 12.08 -12.98
C GLN A 265 9.76 12.22 -14.48
N PRO A 266 9.70 13.47 -14.98
CA PRO A 266 9.28 13.72 -16.35
C PRO A 266 10.16 13.02 -17.39
N GLU A 267 11.47 12.94 -17.16
CA GLU A 267 12.39 12.23 -18.05
C GLU A 267 12.13 10.72 -18.09
N SER A 268 11.88 10.11 -16.92
CA SER A 268 11.54 8.69 -16.84
C SER A 268 10.22 8.39 -17.54
N ALA A 269 9.21 9.26 -17.38
CA ALA A 269 7.90 9.14 -18.00
C ALA A 269 7.99 9.18 -19.53
N VAL A 270 8.72 10.15 -20.08
CA VAL A 270 8.90 10.29 -21.54
C VAL A 270 9.68 9.10 -22.11
N ILE A 271 10.80 8.72 -21.48
CA ILE A 271 11.71 7.70 -22.03
C ILE A 271 11.13 6.28 -21.91
N TYR A 272 10.59 5.93 -20.75
CA TYR A 272 10.22 4.53 -20.46
C TYR A 272 8.72 4.27 -20.56
N ARG A 273 7.88 5.31 -20.41
CA ARG A 273 6.43 5.19 -20.49
C ARG A 273 5.86 5.77 -21.78
N LYS A 274 6.69 6.46 -22.57
CA LYS A 274 6.30 7.11 -23.83
C LYS A 274 5.18 8.15 -23.67
N VAL A 275 5.00 8.68 -22.46
CA VAL A 275 3.99 9.71 -22.20
C VAL A 275 4.38 11.00 -22.95
N PRO A 276 3.48 11.61 -23.73
CA PRO A 276 3.76 12.83 -24.47
C PRO A 276 4.09 13.97 -23.53
N VAL A 277 5.07 14.78 -23.92
CA VAL A 277 5.53 15.92 -23.12
C VAL A 277 4.39 16.90 -22.83
N GLN A 278 3.45 17.08 -23.76
CA GLN A 278 2.29 17.96 -23.57
C GLN A 278 1.33 17.43 -22.50
N THR A 279 1.00 16.14 -22.55
CA THR A 279 0.18 15.45 -21.55
C THR A 279 0.82 15.51 -20.17
N LEU A 280 2.13 15.24 -20.11
CA LEU A 280 2.92 15.29 -18.89
C LEU A 280 2.93 16.67 -18.24
N ARG A 281 3.13 17.75 -19.01
CA ARG A 281 3.05 19.12 -18.49
C ARG A 281 1.69 19.41 -17.89
N SER A 282 0.61 19.05 -18.59
CA SER A 282 -0.74 19.27 -18.07
C SER A 282 -1.02 18.50 -16.78
N LEU A 283 -0.53 17.25 -16.67
CA LEU A 283 -0.64 16.47 -15.44
C LEU A 283 0.20 17.06 -14.29
N GLN A 284 1.35 17.66 -14.59
CA GLN A 284 2.20 18.33 -13.60
C GLN A 284 1.59 19.65 -13.12
N GLU A 285 0.99 20.44 -14.00
CA GLU A 285 0.24 21.65 -13.65
C GLU A 285 -0.91 21.32 -12.69
N ASP A 286 -1.70 20.29 -13.00
CA ASP A 286 -2.75 19.83 -12.10
C ASP A 286 -2.20 19.29 -10.76
N ALA A 287 -1.02 18.67 -10.78
CA ALA A 287 -0.37 18.21 -9.56
C ALA A 287 0.03 19.36 -8.63
N LEU A 288 0.34 20.55 -9.17
CA LEU A 288 0.61 21.75 -8.38
C LEU A 288 -0.65 22.27 -7.67
N HIS A 289 -1.83 22.08 -8.27
CA HIS A 289 -3.12 22.38 -7.64
C HIS A 289 -3.51 21.36 -6.55
N CYS A 290 -2.80 20.24 -6.48
CA CYS A 290 -3.02 19.15 -5.53
C CYS A 290 -2.05 19.22 -4.34
N VAL A 291 -1.62 20.42 -3.95
CA VAL A 291 -0.70 20.65 -2.84
C VAL A 291 -1.43 21.36 -1.72
N SER A 292 -1.27 20.87 -0.49
CA SER A 292 -1.88 21.48 0.70
C SER A 292 -0.86 21.70 1.80
N ARG A 293 -1.02 22.80 2.52
CA ARG A 293 -0.18 23.13 3.67
C ARG A 293 -0.55 22.30 4.89
N VAL A 294 0.46 21.75 5.57
CA VAL A 294 0.31 21.03 6.83
C VAL A 294 0.18 22.03 7.98
N GLU A 295 -0.95 22.03 8.68
CA GLU A 295 -1.17 22.86 9.87
C GLU A 295 -0.70 22.17 11.15
N ARG A 296 -0.97 20.86 11.27
CA ARG A 296 -0.63 20.08 12.46
C ARG A 296 -0.19 18.66 12.12
N VAL A 297 0.81 18.17 12.85
CA VAL A 297 1.31 16.80 12.76
C VAL A 297 1.04 16.09 14.07
N ILE A 298 0.33 14.97 14.02
CA ILE A 298 0.03 14.11 15.17
C ILE A 298 0.82 12.81 14.98
N PRO A 299 1.84 12.53 15.81
CA PRO A 299 2.62 11.31 15.70
C PRO A 299 1.77 10.07 16.08
N PRO A 300 2.14 8.88 15.59
CA PRO A 300 1.50 7.64 16.00
C PRO A 300 1.64 7.46 17.52
N SER A 301 0.54 7.08 18.19
CA SER A 301 0.57 6.73 19.61
C SER A 301 1.49 5.54 19.81
N ALA A 302 2.72 5.79 20.26
CA ALA A 302 3.62 4.73 20.65
C ALA A 302 3.00 3.96 21.82
N CYS A 303 3.00 2.62 21.76
CA CYS A 303 2.90 1.81 22.96
C CYS A 303 3.91 2.36 23.96
N VAL A 304 3.43 2.93 25.06
CA VAL A 304 4.25 3.26 26.21
C VAL A 304 4.92 1.97 26.66
N ALA A 305 6.19 1.78 26.29
CA ALA A 305 7.04 0.81 26.93
C ALA A 305 7.14 1.25 28.38
N THR A 306 6.36 0.62 29.26
CA THR A 306 6.49 0.74 30.70
C THR A 306 7.84 0.15 31.08
N ASN A 307 8.89 0.97 31.00
CA ASN A 307 10.10 0.72 31.77
C ASN A 307 9.74 0.91 33.25
N LYS A 308 9.23 -0.14 33.89
CA LYS A 308 9.33 -0.29 35.33
C LYS A 308 10.82 -0.42 35.67
N LYS A 309 11.47 0.72 35.95
CA LYS A 309 12.59 0.73 36.88
C LYS A 309 12.00 0.51 38.26
N ASP A 310 11.99 -0.74 38.71
CA ASP A 310 11.80 -1.05 40.13
C ASP A 310 12.96 -0.38 40.90
N PRO A 311 12.70 0.46 41.92
CA PRO A 311 13.73 0.84 42.86
C PRO A 311 13.99 -0.36 43.78
N MET A 312 15.23 -0.85 43.74
CA MET A 312 15.74 -1.84 44.69
C MET A 312 15.50 -1.36 46.12
N ASN A 313 14.76 -2.17 46.88
CA ASN A 313 14.66 -2.10 48.33
C ASN A 313 16.06 -2.21 48.95
N ALA A 314 16.47 -1.18 49.68
CA ALA A 314 17.45 -1.30 50.75
C ALA A 314 16.69 -1.48 52.07
N CYS A 315 16.73 -2.68 52.64
CA CYS A 315 16.53 -2.88 54.07
C CYS A 315 17.13 -4.23 54.50
N SER A 316 18.28 -4.14 55.17
CA SER A 316 18.71 -4.92 56.34
C SER A 316 18.77 -6.44 56.27
N GLN A 317 20.00 -6.98 56.28
CA GLN A 317 20.52 -7.84 57.35
C GLN A 317 22.02 -7.57 57.52
#